data_AF-A7IP07-F1
#
_entry.id   AF-A7IP07-F1
#
_cell.length_a   1.000
_cell.length_b   1.000
_cell.length_c   1.000
_cell.angle_alpha   90.00
_cell.angle_beta   90.00
_cell.angle_gamma   90.00
#
_symmetry.space_group_name_H-M   'P 1'
#
loop_
_entity.id
_entity.type
_entity.pdbx_description
1 polymer ?
#
loop_
_entity_poly.entity_id
_entity_poly.type
_entity_poly.pdbx_seq_one_letter_code
_entity_poly.pdbx_strand_id
1 'polypeptide(L)'
;MIRSGPNTRPEAGMGGPRHAIGENLHCAMSTWGWVMLRHPIALAVLVLAITAGGSGKAHEADEYMVGGCALIPQVQDCEVKMTAFRTTYVKAFRNDLAAQRVVAFTLWRGNDVVSSDWIPACTWYMTMIALGSPKLEELDYQNMRKACSLLRPDQVEVAKNRARALGHRILAKDKIDTSVEKPDPVRQRSLDGTAHPL
;
A
#
# COMPACT_ATOMS: atom_id res chain seq x y z
N MET A 1 -16.91 -19.82 46.76
CA MET A 1 -17.76 -18.63 47.02
C MET A 1 -17.08 -17.42 46.42
N ILE A 2 -17.53 -16.95 45.26
CA ILE A 2 -17.00 -15.73 44.61
C ILE A 2 -18.22 -14.86 44.30
N ARG A 3 -18.24 -13.64 44.85
CA ARG A 3 -19.34 -12.67 44.73
C ARG A 3 -19.31 -12.01 43.35
N SER A 4 -20.36 -12.24 42.56
CA SER A 4 -20.67 -11.47 41.36
C SER A 4 -21.39 -10.19 41.77
N GLY A 5 -20.82 -9.03 41.46
CA GLY A 5 -21.48 -7.72 41.56
C GLY A 5 -22.04 -7.29 40.21
N PRO A 6 -23.26 -6.72 40.12
CA PRO A 6 -23.83 -6.25 38.87
C PRO A 6 -23.31 -4.84 38.55
N ASN A 7 -22.78 -4.65 37.34
CA ASN A 7 -22.45 -3.34 36.81
C ASN A 7 -23.55 -2.91 35.83
N THR A 8 -24.41 -2.02 36.28
CA THR A 8 -25.42 -1.32 35.48
C THR A 8 -24.92 0.09 35.20
N ARG A 9 -25.00 0.55 33.94
CA ARG A 9 -25.42 1.93 33.54
C ARG A 9 -25.34 2.19 32.02
N PRO A 10 -26.01 3.24 31.51
CA PRO A 10 -27.04 3.07 30.48
C PRO A 10 -26.85 3.95 29.22
N GLU A 11 -27.80 3.79 28.29
CA GLU A 11 -28.43 4.81 27.40
C GLU A 11 -27.53 5.76 26.58
N ALA A 12 -27.55 5.63 25.25
CA ALA A 12 -28.50 6.24 24.32
C ALA A 12 -28.24 7.74 24.08
N GLY A 13 -27.73 8.04 22.88
CA GLY A 13 -27.59 9.39 22.34
C GLY A 13 -27.92 9.39 20.84
N MET A 14 -29.17 9.73 20.52
CA MET A 14 -29.65 10.07 19.19
C MET A 14 -29.17 11.46 18.76
N GLY A 15 -28.99 11.67 17.45
CA GLY A 15 -29.52 12.89 16.80
C GLY A 15 -28.55 13.80 16.03
N GLY A 16 -28.66 13.73 14.69
CA GLY A 16 -28.69 14.91 13.78
C GLY A 16 -27.37 15.38 13.14
N PRO A 17 -27.42 16.31 12.16
CA PRO A 17 -28.27 16.36 10.97
C PRO A 17 -27.46 16.37 9.64
N ARG A 18 -28.19 16.20 8.53
CA ARG A 18 -27.73 16.30 7.13
C ARG A 18 -27.60 17.78 6.71
N HIS A 19 -26.52 18.14 6.00
CA HIS A 19 -26.39 19.36 5.20
C HIS A 19 -25.86 18.96 3.80
N ALA A 20 -26.67 19.09 2.75
CA ALA A 20 -26.75 20.22 1.80
C ALA A 20 -25.54 20.24 0.84
N ILE A 21 -25.66 19.68 -0.38
CA ILE A 21 -26.07 20.35 -1.63
C ILE A 21 -25.29 21.66 -1.86
N GLY A 22 -24.39 21.60 -2.85
CA GLY A 22 -23.66 22.76 -3.38
C GLY A 22 -23.34 22.49 -4.85
N GLU A 23 -24.32 22.80 -5.70
CA GLU A 23 -24.14 23.04 -7.13
C GLU A 23 -23.36 24.35 -7.32
N ASN A 24 -22.37 24.38 -8.21
CA ASN A 24 -21.84 25.60 -8.86
C ASN A 24 -21.03 25.14 -10.09
N LEU A 25 -21.59 25.27 -11.29
CA LEU A 25 -21.61 26.44 -12.17
C LEU A 25 -20.44 26.48 -13.17
N HIS A 26 -20.85 26.48 -14.42
CA HIS A 26 -20.14 26.67 -15.66
C HIS A 26 -19.27 27.94 -15.68
N CYS A 27 -18.05 27.85 -16.23
CA CYS A 27 -17.40 28.91 -17.01
C CYS A 27 -16.84 28.23 -18.27
N ALA A 28 -17.47 28.42 -19.44
CA ALA A 28 -17.37 29.58 -20.31
C ALA A 28 -16.04 29.63 -21.08
N MET A 29 -16.23 29.56 -22.40
CA MET A 29 -15.26 29.51 -23.48
C MET A 29 -14.40 30.77 -23.54
N SER A 30 -13.16 30.65 -24.04
CA SER A 30 -12.55 31.74 -24.80
C SER A 30 -11.70 31.18 -25.92
N THR A 31 -12.06 31.65 -27.12
CA THR A 31 -11.57 31.35 -28.44
C THR A 31 -10.43 32.30 -28.83
N TRP A 32 -9.85 32.04 -30.01
CA TRP A 32 -9.06 32.96 -30.85
C TRP A 32 -7.55 33.03 -30.61
N GLY A 33 -6.80 32.66 -31.66
CA GLY A 33 -5.37 32.95 -31.75
C GLY A 33 -4.60 32.21 -32.85
N TRP A 34 -5.15 32.07 -34.05
CA TRP A 34 -4.36 31.64 -35.21
C TRP A 34 -3.47 32.81 -35.66
N VAL A 35 -2.18 32.78 -35.29
CA VAL A 35 -1.15 33.60 -35.93
C VAL A 35 -0.25 32.68 -36.74
N MET A 36 -0.52 32.64 -38.04
CA MET A 36 0.37 32.07 -39.05
C MET A 36 1.57 33.00 -39.22
N LEU A 37 2.70 32.68 -38.59
CA LEU A 37 3.98 33.32 -38.91
C LEU A 37 4.91 32.31 -39.59
N ARG A 38 4.94 32.39 -40.92
CA ARG A 38 5.99 31.81 -41.77
C ARG A 38 7.28 32.60 -41.55
N HIS A 39 8.33 31.99 -41.01
CA HIS A 39 9.72 32.42 -41.22
C HIS A 39 10.66 31.22 -41.41
N PRO A 40 11.75 31.36 -42.18
CA PRO A 40 12.57 30.27 -42.67
C PRO A 40 13.89 30.09 -41.90
N ILE A 41 14.41 28.85 -41.95
CA ILE A 41 15.81 28.41 -41.96
C ILE A 41 16.70 28.71 -40.71
N ALA A 42 17.18 27.58 -40.16
CA ALA A 42 18.42 27.35 -39.43
C ALA A 42 18.57 27.88 -38.00
N LEU A 43 18.21 27.02 -37.04
CA LEU A 43 19.03 26.79 -35.86
C LEU A 43 18.79 25.35 -35.37
N ALA A 44 19.85 24.54 -35.39
CA ALA A 44 19.86 23.21 -34.79
C ALA A 44 19.76 23.37 -33.27
N VAL A 45 18.54 23.49 -32.76
CA VAL A 45 18.26 23.37 -31.34
C VAL A 45 18.23 21.88 -31.04
N LEU A 46 19.36 21.36 -30.58
CA LEU A 46 19.44 20.07 -29.92
C LEU A 46 18.61 20.18 -28.64
N VAL A 47 17.30 19.93 -28.76
CA VAL A 47 16.42 19.72 -27.61
C VAL A 47 16.85 18.39 -27.01
N LEU A 48 17.85 18.45 -26.12
CA LEU A 48 18.01 17.48 -25.06
C LEU A 48 16.70 17.51 -24.29
N ALA A 49 15.75 16.68 -24.72
CA ALA A 49 14.64 16.27 -23.91
C ALA A 49 15.26 15.52 -22.73
N ILE A 50 15.64 16.29 -21.71
CA ILE A 50 15.83 15.79 -20.37
C ILE A 50 14.46 15.24 -20.02
N THR A 51 14.27 13.96 -20.30
CA THR A 51 13.18 13.19 -19.74
C THR A 51 13.39 13.33 -18.25
N ALA A 52 12.64 14.24 -17.63
CA ALA A 52 12.42 14.27 -16.21
C ALA A 52 11.71 12.94 -15.89
N GLY A 53 12.51 11.87 -15.79
CA GLY A 53 12.13 10.66 -15.10
C GLY A 53 11.98 11.08 -13.66
N GLY A 54 10.82 11.66 -13.33
CA GLY A 54 10.45 11.91 -11.96
C GLY A 54 10.52 10.56 -11.28
N SER A 55 11.54 10.37 -10.44
CA SER A 55 11.62 9.25 -9.52
C SER A 55 10.40 9.34 -8.63
N GLY A 56 9.33 8.67 -9.07
CA GLY A 56 8.12 8.52 -8.30
C GLY A 56 8.51 7.90 -6.98
N LYS A 57 8.44 8.73 -5.95
CA LYS A 57 8.39 8.40 -4.53
C LYS A 57 7.77 7.00 -4.34
N ALA A 58 8.59 6.01 -3.97
CA ALA A 58 8.11 4.64 -3.84
C ALA A 58 7.21 4.57 -2.60
N HIS A 59 6.09 3.90 -2.77
CA HIS A 59 5.13 3.68 -1.71
C HIS A 59 5.62 2.49 -0.87
N GLU A 60 5.49 2.51 0.47
CA GLU A 60 5.86 1.35 1.33
C GLU A 60 5.33 0.02 0.78
N ALA A 61 4.06 -0.01 0.35
CA ALA A 61 3.45 -1.20 -0.27
C ALA A 61 4.14 -1.72 -1.56
N ASP A 62 4.95 -0.92 -2.24
CA ASP A 62 5.71 -1.32 -3.43
C ASP A 62 6.80 -2.35 -3.08
N GLU A 63 7.22 -2.44 -1.80
CA GLU A 63 8.18 -3.44 -1.34
C GLU A 63 7.68 -4.88 -1.52
N TYR A 64 6.35 -5.06 -1.61
CA TYR A 64 5.72 -6.39 -1.76
C TYR A 64 5.43 -6.75 -3.22
N MET A 65 5.61 -5.83 -4.16
CA MET A 65 5.18 -6.01 -5.53
C MET A 65 6.16 -6.86 -6.34
N VAL A 66 5.64 -7.76 -7.18
CA VAL A 66 6.47 -8.54 -8.11
C VAL A 66 6.89 -7.60 -9.25
N GLY A 67 8.20 -7.46 -9.46
CA GLY A 67 8.82 -6.37 -10.21
C GLY A 67 8.07 -5.89 -11.46
N GLY A 68 7.41 -4.73 -11.33
CA GLY A 68 6.88 -3.87 -12.40
C GLY A 68 5.90 -4.51 -13.40
N CYS A 69 5.05 -3.68 -14.02
CA CYS A 69 4.11 -4.17 -15.04
C CYS A 69 4.74 -4.51 -16.40
N ALA A 70 6.04 -4.29 -16.58
CA ALA A 70 6.72 -4.41 -17.86
C ALA A 70 6.73 -5.84 -18.44
N LEU A 71 6.59 -6.86 -17.59
CA LEU A 71 6.62 -8.28 -18.00
C LEU A 71 5.23 -8.91 -18.11
N ILE A 72 4.16 -8.15 -17.82
CA ILE A 72 2.79 -8.67 -17.83
C ILE A 72 2.12 -8.29 -19.15
N PRO A 73 1.53 -9.24 -19.90
CA PRO A 73 0.90 -8.98 -21.21
C PRO A 73 -0.20 -7.91 -21.19
N GLN A 74 -0.77 -7.63 -20.01
CA GLN A 74 -1.83 -6.66 -19.76
C GLN A 74 -1.33 -5.59 -18.79
N VAL A 75 -0.45 -4.71 -19.27
CA VAL A 75 0.20 -3.65 -18.48
C VAL A 75 -0.83 -2.78 -17.74
N GLN A 76 -1.93 -2.42 -18.40
CA GLN A 76 -3.00 -1.61 -17.79
C GLN A 76 -3.65 -2.30 -16.59
N ASP A 77 -3.96 -3.59 -16.71
CA ASP A 77 -4.57 -4.36 -15.62
C ASP A 77 -3.62 -4.51 -14.44
N CYS A 78 -2.31 -4.67 -14.71
CA CYS A 78 -1.29 -4.70 -13.68
C CYS A 78 -1.23 -3.38 -12.89
N GLU A 79 -1.17 -2.22 -13.56
CA GLU A 79 -1.09 -0.92 -12.89
C GLU A 79 -2.33 -0.63 -12.04
N VAL A 80 -3.51 -1.05 -12.53
CA VAL A 80 -4.77 -0.97 -11.77
C VAL A 80 -4.70 -1.82 -10.50
N LYS A 81 -4.22 -3.05 -10.59
CA LYS A 81 -4.08 -3.95 -9.43
C LYS A 81 -3.04 -3.45 -8.43
N MET A 82 -1.90 -2.95 -8.89
CA MET A 82 -0.89 -2.32 -8.03
C MET A 82 -1.49 -1.12 -7.28
N THR A 83 -2.23 -0.26 -7.99
CA THR A 83 -2.92 0.89 -7.40
C THR A 83 -4.00 0.48 -6.39
N ALA A 84 -4.76 -0.58 -6.69
CA ALA A 84 -5.74 -1.15 -5.77
C ALA A 84 -5.08 -1.69 -4.50
N PHE A 85 -3.94 -2.37 -4.61
CA PHE A 85 -3.19 -2.86 -3.45
C PHE A 85 -2.64 -1.71 -2.60
N ARG A 86 -2.02 -0.68 -3.21
CA ARG A 86 -1.57 0.54 -2.50
C ARG A 86 -2.71 1.19 -1.72
N THR A 87 -3.86 1.39 -2.38
CA THR A 87 -5.04 1.98 -1.75
C THR A 87 -5.54 1.15 -0.57
N THR A 88 -5.55 -0.17 -0.73
CA THR A 88 -5.93 -1.11 0.35
C THR A 88 -4.93 -1.05 1.51
N TYR A 89 -3.64 -1.00 1.22
CA TYR A 89 -2.58 -0.84 2.22
C TYR A 89 -2.78 0.46 3.04
N VAL A 90 -3.12 1.56 2.36
CA VAL A 90 -3.41 2.84 3.03
C VAL A 90 -4.60 2.73 3.98
N LYS A 91 -5.68 2.06 3.56
CA LYS A 91 -6.83 1.81 4.44
C LYS A 91 -6.47 0.92 5.63
N ALA A 92 -5.69 -0.13 5.40
CA ALA A 92 -5.24 -1.04 6.46
C ALA A 92 -4.43 -0.30 7.54
N PHE A 93 -3.55 0.62 7.11
CA PHE A 93 -2.77 1.48 7.98
C PHE A 93 -3.61 2.51 8.77
N ARG A 94 -4.80 2.86 8.26
CA ARG A 94 -5.80 3.68 8.96
C ARG A 94 -6.71 2.85 9.88
N ASN A 95 -6.25 1.67 10.28
CA ASN A 95 -6.97 0.74 11.15
C ASN A 95 -8.31 0.22 10.59
N ASP A 96 -8.44 0.12 9.26
CA ASP A 96 -9.58 -0.56 8.63
C ASP A 96 -9.36 -2.08 8.65
N LEU A 97 -10.08 -2.78 9.52
CA LEU A 97 -9.96 -4.24 9.69
C LEU A 97 -10.21 -5.01 8.38
N ALA A 98 -11.17 -4.59 7.54
CA ALA A 98 -11.45 -5.28 6.29
C ALA A 98 -10.27 -5.15 5.32
N ALA A 99 -9.67 -3.96 5.25
CA ALA A 99 -8.46 -3.76 4.47
C ALA A 99 -7.26 -4.53 5.04
N GLN A 100 -7.10 -4.59 6.37
CA GLN A 100 -6.04 -5.38 7.01
C GLN A 100 -6.16 -6.87 6.65
N ARG A 101 -7.37 -7.44 6.66
CA ARG A 101 -7.64 -8.83 6.22
C ARG A 101 -7.18 -9.05 4.77
N VAL A 102 -7.52 -8.10 3.87
CA VAL A 102 -7.14 -8.19 2.45
C VAL A 102 -5.62 -8.11 2.28
N VAL A 103 -4.94 -7.17 2.97
CA VAL A 103 -3.48 -7.06 2.91
C VAL A 103 -2.81 -8.33 3.41
N ALA A 104 -3.20 -8.82 4.60
CA ALA A 104 -2.64 -10.04 5.19
C ALA A 104 -2.84 -11.26 4.28
N PHE A 105 -4.05 -11.44 3.73
CA PHE A 105 -4.35 -12.54 2.83
C PHE A 105 -3.59 -12.44 1.50
N THR A 106 -3.47 -11.24 0.94
CA THR A 106 -2.73 -11.01 -0.32
C THR A 106 -1.26 -11.32 -0.14
N LEU A 107 -0.65 -10.89 0.97
CA LEU A 107 0.75 -11.23 1.29
C LEU A 107 0.92 -12.73 1.57
N TRP A 108 -0.09 -13.39 2.14
CA TRP A 108 -0.01 -14.84 2.38
C TRP A 108 -0.05 -15.64 1.07
N ARG A 109 -0.98 -15.32 0.17
CA ARG A 109 -1.22 -16.10 -1.07
C ARG A 109 -0.44 -15.61 -2.27
N GLY A 110 -0.05 -14.34 -2.30
CA GLY A 110 0.37 -13.64 -3.49
C GLY A 110 -0.76 -13.43 -4.50
N ASN A 111 -0.47 -12.69 -5.56
CA ASN A 111 -1.25 -12.63 -6.79
C ASN A 111 -0.32 -12.25 -7.96
N ASP A 112 -0.88 -11.79 -9.08
CA ASP A 112 -0.11 -11.42 -10.27
C ASP A 112 0.75 -10.16 -10.10
N VAL A 113 0.51 -9.33 -9.07
CA VAL A 113 1.27 -8.10 -8.82
C VAL A 113 1.91 -8.04 -7.43
N VAL A 114 1.51 -8.90 -6.48
CA VAL A 114 2.04 -8.97 -5.12
C VAL A 114 2.68 -10.33 -4.87
N SER A 115 3.94 -10.33 -4.44
CA SER A 115 4.65 -11.55 -4.07
C SER A 115 4.07 -12.13 -2.78
N SER A 116 4.04 -13.46 -2.69
CA SER A 116 3.74 -14.13 -1.43
C SER A 116 4.94 -13.99 -0.50
N ASP A 117 4.73 -13.43 0.68
CA ASP A 117 5.71 -13.38 1.77
C ASP A 117 5.02 -13.64 3.12
N TRP A 118 5.39 -14.75 3.74
CA TRP A 118 4.77 -15.23 4.97
C TRP A 118 5.14 -14.40 6.19
N ILE A 119 6.30 -13.72 6.21
CA ILE A 119 6.70 -12.90 7.35
C ILE A 119 5.80 -11.66 7.46
N PRO A 120 5.64 -10.82 6.42
CA PRO A 120 4.68 -9.72 6.38
C PRO A 120 3.23 -10.19 6.57
N ALA A 121 2.83 -11.33 5.98
CA ALA A 121 1.48 -11.85 6.18
C ALA A 121 1.19 -12.16 7.65
N CYS A 122 2.07 -12.92 8.32
CA CYS A 122 1.97 -13.21 9.75
C CYS A 122 2.04 -11.92 10.59
N THR A 123 2.89 -10.97 10.20
CA THR A 123 3.00 -9.64 10.83
C THR A 123 1.64 -8.92 10.84
N TRP A 124 0.98 -8.80 9.69
CA TRP A 124 -0.32 -8.14 9.58
C TRP A 124 -1.42 -8.84 10.38
N TYR A 125 -1.48 -10.18 10.34
CA TYR A 125 -2.44 -10.92 11.16
C TYR A 125 -2.20 -10.70 12.66
N MET A 126 -0.94 -10.77 13.13
CA MET A 126 -0.62 -10.48 14.53
C MET A 126 -0.99 -9.05 14.92
N THR A 127 -0.75 -8.06 14.04
CA THR A 127 -1.15 -6.67 14.27
C THR A 127 -2.66 -6.52 14.39
N MET A 128 -3.46 -7.15 13.53
CA MET A 128 -4.92 -7.12 13.62
C MET A 128 -5.43 -7.60 14.99
N ILE A 129 -4.90 -8.74 15.45
CA ILE A 129 -5.27 -9.31 16.76
C ILE A 129 -4.83 -8.38 17.89
N ALA A 130 -3.61 -7.85 17.82
CA ALA A 130 -3.07 -6.96 18.86
C ALA A 130 -3.83 -5.62 18.96
N LEU A 131 -4.35 -5.10 17.85
CA LEU A 131 -5.17 -3.88 17.84
C LEU A 131 -6.58 -4.10 18.42
N GLY A 132 -7.01 -5.36 18.61
CA GLY A 132 -8.16 -5.71 19.45
C GLY A 132 -9.52 -5.22 18.92
N SER A 133 -9.72 -5.18 17.60
CA SER A 133 -11.01 -4.77 17.03
C SER A 133 -12.16 -5.67 17.53
N PRO A 134 -13.32 -5.12 17.94
CA PRO A 134 -14.46 -5.92 18.38
C PRO A 134 -15.11 -6.74 17.25
N LYS A 135 -14.70 -6.51 16.00
CA LYS A 135 -15.17 -7.23 14.80
C LYS A 135 -14.24 -8.41 14.42
N LEU A 136 -13.26 -8.72 15.26
CA LEU A 136 -12.44 -9.93 15.08
C LEU A 136 -13.30 -11.18 15.25
N GLU A 137 -13.08 -12.14 14.38
CA GLU A 137 -13.79 -13.40 14.32
C GLU A 137 -12.81 -14.56 14.54
N GLU A 138 -13.29 -15.75 14.92
CA GLU A 138 -12.44 -16.94 15.09
C GLU A 138 -11.64 -17.26 13.81
N LEU A 139 -12.19 -16.95 12.64
CA LEU A 139 -11.52 -17.12 11.37
C LEU A 139 -10.23 -16.26 11.26
N ASP A 140 -10.18 -15.08 11.89
CA ASP A 140 -8.96 -14.25 11.90
C ASP A 140 -7.84 -14.93 12.69
N TYR A 141 -8.17 -15.51 13.86
CA TYR A 141 -7.22 -16.25 14.67
C TYR A 141 -6.75 -17.52 13.96
N GLN A 142 -7.65 -18.23 13.26
CA GLN A 142 -7.29 -19.39 12.45
C GLN A 142 -6.36 -19.01 11.30
N ASN A 143 -6.63 -17.91 10.60
CA ASN A 143 -5.79 -17.44 9.51
C ASN A 143 -4.41 -16.98 10.03
N MET A 144 -4.35 -16.29 11.17
CA MET A 144 -3.09 -15.98 11.84
C MET A 144 -2.29 -17.25 12.14
N ARG A 145 -2.92 -18.26 12.77
CA ARG A 145 -2.25 -19.54 13.09
C ARG A 145 -1.71 -20.22 11.84
N LYS A 146 -2.50 -20.28 10.75
CA LYS A 146 -2.09 -20.88 9.47
C LYS A 146 -0.95 -20.12 8.80
N ALA A 147 -1.02 -18.79 8.74
CA ALA A 147 0.01 -17.97 8.11
C ALA A 147 1.33 -18.07 8.90
N CYS A 148 1.26 -17.96 10.23
CA CYS A 148 2.43 -18.01 11.08
C CYS A 148 3.01 -19.43 11.25
N SER A 149 2.24 -20.50 11.04
CA SER A 149 2.76 -21.89 11.09
C SER A 149 3.71 -22.23 9.94
N LEU A 150 3.73 -21.43 8.87
CA LEU A 150 4.67 -21.60 7.76
C LEU A 150 6.05 -21.01 8.05
N LEU A 151 6.20 -20.29 9.16
CA LEU A 151 7.44 -19.64 9.56
C LEU A 151 8.25 -20.52 10.51
N ARG A 152 9.57 -20.42 10.41
CA ARG A 152 10.47 -20.94 11.44
C ARG A 152 10.37 -20.11 12.73
N PRO A 153 10.76 -20.64 13.90
CA PRO A 153 10.68 -19.90 15.16
C PRO A 153 11.40 -18.54 15.15
N ASP A 154 12.57 -18.44 14.52
CA ASP A 154 13.32 -17.18 14.36
C ASP A 154 12.52 -16.14 13.56
N GLN A 155 11.84 -16.58 12.50
CA GLN A 155 11.02 -15.72 11.65
C GLN A 155 9.72 -15.29 12.33
N VAL A 156 9.15 -16.14 13.19
CA VAL A 156 7.98 -15.78 14.02
C VAL A 156 8.32 -14.63 14.97
N GLU A 157 9.49 -14.66 15.61
CA GLU A 157 9.92 -13.55 16.48
C GLU A 157 10.18 -12.26 15.68
N VAL A 158 10.72 -12.35 14.45
CA VAL A 158 10.82 -11.20 13.54
C VAL A 158 9.42 -10.64 13.22
N ALA A 159 8.47 -11.50 12.85
CA ALA A 159 7.11 -11.08 12.53
C ALA A 159 6.41 -10.42 13.73
N LYS A 160 6.59 -10.97 14.93
CA LYS A 160 6.06 -10.41 16.19
C LYS A 160 6.66 -9.05 16.53
N ASN A 161 7.98 -8.87 16.34
CA ASN A 161 8.64 -7.57 16.50
C ASN A 161 8.07 -6.54 15.53
N ARG A 162 7.95 -6.92 14.25
CA ARG A 162 7.35 -6.07 13.21
C ARG A 162 5.89 -5.76 13.52
N ALA A 163 5.13 -6.72 14.04
CA ALA A 163 3.70 -6.55 14.32
C ALA A 163 3.46 -5.54 15.44
N ARG A 164 4.32 -5.55 16.47
CA ARG A 164 4.31 -4.54 17.54
C ARG A 164 4.64 -3.16 16.99
N ALA A 165 5.71 -3.04 16.22
CA ALA A 165 6.11 -1.76 15.61
C ALA A 165 5.00 -1.21 14.69
N LEU A 166 4.43 -2.06 13.83
CA LEU A 166 3.33 -1.70 12.94
C LEU A 166 2.08 -1.28 13.71
N GLY A 167 1.70 -2.01 14.76
CA GLY A 167 0.58 -1.66 15.63
C GLY A 167 0.76 -0.29 16.29
N HIS A 168 1.96 0.00 16.79
CA HIS A 168 2.28 1.33 17.31
C HIS A 168 2.13 2.43 16.24
N ARG A 169 2.65 2.22 15.03
CA ARG A 169 2.53 3.18 13.91
C ARG A 169 1.06 3.45 13.55
N ILE A 170 0.23 2.40 13.48
CA ILE A 170 -1.20 2.51 13.18
C ILE A 170 -1.93 3.30 14.28
N LEU A 171 -1.67 3.01 15.55
CA LEU A 171 -2.28 3.73 16.68
C LEU A 171 -1.83 5.19 16.75
N ALA A 172 -0.57 5.46 16.44
CA ALA A 172 -0.02 6.81 16.33
C ALA A 172 -0.55 7.59 15.11
N LYS A 173 -1.24 6.90 14.18
CA LYS A 173 -1.69 7.45 12.89
C LYS A 173 -0.52 8.01 12.08
N ASP A 174 0.61 7.32 12.14
CA ASP A 174 1.81 7.69 11.39
C ASP A 174 1.51 7.77 9.89
N LYS A 175 2.25 8.63 9.19
CA LYS A 175 2.16 8.71 7.73
C LYS A 175 2.84 7.47 7.14
N ILE A 176 2.19 6.87 6.14
CA ILE A 176 2.83 5.86 5.30
C ILE A 176 4.00 6.53 4.59
N ASP A 177 5.14 5.87 4.61
CA ASP A 177 6.31 6.37 3.90
C ASP A 177 6.03 6.27 2.40
N THR A 178 5.77 7.43 1.81
CA THR A 178 5.72 7.58 0.35
C THR A 178 7.07 8.04 -0.18
N SER A 179 8.07 8.27 0.68
CA SER A 179 9.40 8.74 0.32
C SER A 179 10.42 7.62 0.12
N VAL A 180 10.00 6.35 0.07
CA VAL A 180 10.95 5.26 -0.20
C VAL A 180 11.61 5.56 -1.55
N GLU A 181 12.90 5.87 -1.53
CA GLU A 181 13.65 6.14 -2.75
C GLU A 181 13.66 4.82 -3.53
N LYS A 182 13.11 4.81 -4.77
CA LYS A 182 13.16 3.61 -5.60
C LYS A 182 14.62 3.17 -5.67
N PRO A 183 14.95 1.90 -5.37
CA PRO A 183 16.32 1.43 -5.51
C PRO A 183 16.78 1.74 -6.94
N ASP A 184 17.87 2.50 -7.05
CA ASP A 184 18.39 2.95 -8.32
C ASP A 184 18.60 1.72 -9.24
N PRO A 185 17.87 1.61 -10.37
CA PRO A 185 17.97 0.45 -11.25
C PRO A 185 19.38 0.27 -11.81
N VAL A 186 20.23 1.30 -11.75
CA VAL A 186 21.64 1.24 -12.12
C VAL A 186 22.45 0.41 -11.11
N ARG A 187 22.12 0.47 -9.82
CA ARG A 187 22.88 -0.23 -8.77
C ARG A 187 22.62 -1.74 -8.73
N GLN A 188 21.50 -2.21 -9.26
CA GLN A 188 21.20 -3.65 -9.38
C GLN A 188 21.85 -4.34 -10.60
N ARG A 189 22.39 -3.59 -11.57
CA ARG A 189 23.10 -4.15 -12.74
C ARG A 189 24.60 -4.38 -12.52
N SER A 190 25.16 -4.01 -11.36
CA SER A 190 26.59 -4.14 -11.04
C SER A 190 26.94 -5.43 -10.26
N LEU A 191 26.14 -6.48 -10.42
CA LEU A 191 26.57 -7.86 -10.15
C LEU A 191 26.72 -8.57 -11.50
N ASP A 192 27.57 -7.96 -12.32
CA ASP A 192 28.17 -8.49 -13.53
C ASP A 192 28.90 -9.79 -13.20
N GLY A 193 28.34 -10.89 -13.72
CA GLY A 193 28.87 -12.24 -13.62
C GLY A 193 30.20 -12.42 -14.34
N THR A 194 31.27 -11.83 -13.83
CA THR A 194 32.66 -12.13 -14.20
C THR A 194 33.29 -13.17 -13.26
N ALA A 195 32.50 -14.13 -12.77
CA ALA A 195 33.07 -15.38 -12.27
C ALA A 195 33.62 -16.16 -13.48
N HIS A 196 34.95 -16.14 -13.65
CA HIS A 196 35.66 -16.96 -14.64
C HIS A 196 35.45 -18.45 -14.35
N PRO A 197 35.23 -19.31 -15.38
CA PRO A 197 35.35 -20.74 -15.21
C PRO A 197 36.82 -21.11 -14.94
N LEU A 198 37.04 -21.94 -13.92
CA LEU A 198 38.31 -22.62 -13.63
C LEU A 198 38.56 -23.77 -14.62
#